data_AF-A0AAN2BJS4-F1
#
_entry.id   AF-A0AAN2BJS4-F1
#
_cell.length_a   1.000
_cell.length_b   1.000
_cell.length_c   1.000
_cell.angle_alpha   90.00
_cell.angle_beta   90.00
_cell.angle_gamma   90.00
#
_symmetry.space_group_name_H-M   'P 1'
#
loop_
_entity.id
_entity.type
_entity.pdbx_description
1 polymer ?
#
loop_
_entity_poly.entity_id
_entity_poly.type
_entity_poly.pdbx_seq_one_letter_code
_entity_poly.pdbx_strand_id
1 'polypeptide(L)'
;MAAGDQLLVSCGVLKRAKGGTHVNITLFGDVKRMKTREILLADEKHVTAQIKTMKIKELERHTKKLLALLGQTDYDQVMAAAIKAIPQLDSAGNRFQILQELIEAQLPSESTSQQQPVLERVTVLIMVLVAKKFTKILKEQD
;
A
#
# COMPACT_ATOMS: atom_id res chain seq x y z
N MET A 1 38.40 37.31 -5.97
CA MET A 1 37.47 37.17 -4.83
C MET A 1 37.79 35.86 -4.15
N ALA A 2 38.03 35.92 -2.83
CA ALA A 2 38.75 34.94 -2.04
C ALA A 2 37.90 33.73 -1.59
N ALA A 3 38.62 32.71 -1.11
CA ALA A 3 38.23 31.39 -0.64
C ALA A 3 37.58 31.33 0.76
N GLY A 4 37.16 30.12 1.17
CA GLY A 4 36.88 29.69 2.56
C GLY A 4 35.39 29.41 2.81
N ASP A 5 34.90 28.19 3.02
CA ASP A 5 35.18 27.17 4.05
C ASP A 5 34.60 27.49 5.45
N GLN A 6 34.06 26.44 6.08
CA GLN A 6 33.71 26.23 7.50
C GLN A 6 32.35 26.67 8.11
N LEU A 7 31.57 25.61 8.42
CA LEU A 7 31.12 25.17 9.75
C LEU A 7 30.98 26.20 10.91
N LEU A 8 29.78 26.26 11.48
CA LEU A 8 29.52 26.49 12.92
C LEU A 8 28.10 25.95 13.21
N VAL A 9 27.91 24.74 13.75
CA VAL A 9 27.95 24.35 15.17
C VAL A 9 27.41 25.42 16.12
N SER A 10 26.11 25.35 16.40
CA SER A 10 25.53 25.93 17.61
C SER A 10 25.14 24.83 18.59
N CYS A 11 25.90 24.82 19.66
CA CYS A 11 25.81 24.02 20.86
C CYS A 11 24.47 24.27 21.57
N GLY A 12 23.77 23.20 21.91
CA GLY A 12 22.59 23.22 22.77
C GLY A 12 22.66 22.09 23.79
N VAL A 13 23.63 22.17 24.71
CA VAL A 13 23.68 21.32 25.90
C VAL A 13 22.62 21.81 26.88
N LEU A 14 21.61 20.99 27.19
CA LEU A 14 20.88 21.15 28.44
C LEU A 14 20.45 19.80 29.06
N LYS A 15 21.18 19.47 30.12
CA LYS A 15 20.81 18.72 31.34
C LYS A 15 20.30 17.28 31.22
N ARG A 16 21.16 16.37 31.71
CA ARG A 16 20.81 15.05 32.26
C ARG A 16 19.76 15.21 33.36
N ALA A 17 18.61 14.56 33.20
CA ALA A 17 17.80 14.10 34.32
C ALA A 17 18.14 12.62 34.56
N LYS A 18 18.69 12.33 35.73
CA LYS A 18 18.75 10.98 36.28
C LYS A 18 17.34 10.58 36.69
N GLY A 19 16.80 9.55 36.07
CA GLY A 19 15.55 8.92 36.45
C GLY A 19 15.46 7.61 35.69
N GLY A 20 15.71 6.51 36.38
CA GLY A 20 15.57 5.18 35.81
C GLY A 20 14.12 4.97 35.37
N THR A 21 13.91 4.90 34.07
CA THR A 21 12.73 4.30 33.50
C THR A 21 13.25 3.19 32.61
N HIS A 22 13.01 1.95 33.01
CA HIS A 22 13.04 0.83 32.09
C HIS A 22 12.11 1.20 30.93
N VAL A 23 12.68 1.63 29.80
CA VAL A 23 11.90 1.71 28.56
C VAL A 23 11.71 0.27 28.15
N ASN A 24 10.61 -0.28 28.63
CA ASN A 24 10.09 -1.55 28.17
C ASN A 24 9.74 -1.33 26.70
N ILE A 25 10.67 -1.66 25.79
CA ILE A 25 10.40 -1.80 24.35
C ILE A 25 9.59 -3.08 24.20
N THR A 26 8.35 -3.01 24.67
CA THR A 26 7.30 -3.91 24.24
C THR A 26 6.22 -3.00 23.71
N LEU A 27 6.08 -3.02 22.40
CA LEU A 27 4.83 -3.31 21.70
C LEU A 27 5.08 -2.83 20.28
N PHE A 28 5.31 -3.80 19.38
CA PHE A 28 4.78 -3.72 18.03
C PHE A 28 3.37 -3.19 18.19
N GLY A 29 3.19 -1.87 17.99
CA GLY A 29 1.93 -1.22 18.26
C GLY A 29 0.85 -2.01 17.56
N ASP A 30 -0.21 -2.32 18.30
CA ASP A 30 -1.44 -2.85 17.76
C ASP A 30 -1.88 -1.93 16.61
N VAL A 31 -1.40 -2.22 15.41
CA VAL A 31 -1.95 -1.70 14.17
C VAL A 31 -3.35 -2.25 14.20
N LYS A 32 -4.29 -1.43 14.67
CA LYS A 32 -5.71 -1.76 14.72
C LYS A 32 -6.06 -2.29 13.34
N ARG A 33 -6.23 -3.62 13.24
CA ARG A 33 -6.45 -4.29 11.96
C ARG A 33 -7.72 -3.71 11.35
N MET A 34 -7.54 -2.91 10.31
CA MET A 34 -8.65 -2.32 9.58
C MET A 34 -9.47 -3.46 8.99
N LYS A 35 -10.79 -3.43 9.18
CA LYS A 35 -11.66 -4.45 8.60
C LYS A 35 -11.87 -4.16 7.11
N THR A 36 -12.13 -5.18 6.30
CA THR A 36 -12.44 -4.99 4.86
C THR A 36 -13.58 -3.98 4.64
N ARG A 37 -14.59 -3.97 5.52
CA ARG A 37 -15.69 -3.00 5.47
C ARG A 37 -15.23 -1.57 5.75
N GLU A 38 -14.25 -1.39 6.62
CA GLU A 38 -13.66 -0.07 6.89
C GLU A 38 -12.86 0.42 5.68
N ILE A 39 -12.19 -0.47 4.92
CA ILE A 39 -11.47 -0.11 3.68
C ILE A 39 -12.42 0.46 2.62
N LEU A 40 -13.65 -0.06 2.55
CA LEU A 40 -14.68 0.42 1.63
C LEU A 40 -15.24 1.79 2.07
N LEU A 41 -15.51 1.95 3.37
CA LEU A 41 -16.25 3.09 3.91
C LEU A 41 -15.38 4.29 4.32
N ALA A 42 -14.09 4.09 4.57
CA ALA A 42 -13.22 5.15 5.06
C ALA A 42 -12.78 6.11 3.94
N ASP A 43 -12.46 7.35 4.33
CA ASP A 43 -11.94 8.37 3.42
C ASP A 43 -10.66 7.90 2.72
N GLU A 44 -10.49 8.29 1.46
CA GLU A 44 -9.36 7.89 0.63
C GLU A 44 -8.00 8.21 1.25
N LYS A 45 -7.86 9.39 1.88
CA LYS A 45 -6.63 9.79 2.58
C LYS A 45 -6.31 8.85 3.74
N HIS A 46 -7.34 8.38 4.45
CA HIS A 46 -7.16 7.47 5.58
C HIS A 46 -6.84 6.05 5.10
N VAL A 47 -7.57 5.58 4.08
CA VAL A 47 -7.39 4.26 3.46
C VAL A 47 -5.99 4.12 2.87
N THR A 48 -5.53 5.11 2.09
CA THR A 48 -4.20 5.07 1.47
C THR A 48 -3.06 5.09 2.48
N ALA A 49 -3.17 5.89 3.56
CA ALA A 49 -2.19 5.91 4.64
C ALA A 49 -2.11 4.55 5.36
N GLN A 50 -3.27 3.97 5.70
CA GLN A 50 -3.38 2.66 6.35
C GLN A 50 -2.79 1.54 5.47
N ILE A 51 -3.24 1.42 4.22
CA ILE A 51 -2.84 0.37 3.26
C ILE A 51 -1.32 0.37 3.04
N LYS A 52 -0.67 1.54 2.98
CA LYS A 52 0.79 1.65 2.82
C LYS A 52 1.55 1.02 4.00
N THR A 53 1.02 1.13 5.22
CA THR A 53 1.66 0.61 6.43
C THR A 53 1.35 -0.88 6.70
N MET A 54 0.28 -1.43 6.12
CA MET A 54 -0.13 -2.83 6.31
C MET A 54 0.88 -3.86 5.77
N LYS A 55 0.92 -5.04 6.37
CA LYS A 55 1.75 -6.16 5.89
C LYS A 55 1.17 -6.72 4.59
N ILE A 56 2.04 -7.23 3.70
CA ILE A 56 1.63 -7.80 2.40
C ILE A 56 0.53 -8.87 2.58
N LYS A 57 0.73 -9.82 3.51
CA LYS A 57 -0.26 -10.88 3.78
C LYS A 57 -1.65 -10.36 4.17
N GLU A 58 -1.72 -9.21 4.84
CA GLU A 58 -2.98 -8.59 5.23
C GLU A 58 -3.66 -7.93 4.03
N LEU A 59 -2.89 -7.20 3.22
CA LEU A 59 -3.37 -6.65 1.95
C LEU A 59 -3.93 -7.74 1.03
N GLU A 60 -3.20 -8.85 0.85
CA GLU A 60 -3.67 -9.99 0.05
C GLU A 60 -5.00 -10.54 0.58
N ARG A 61 -5.16 -10.66 1.89
CA ARG A 61 -6.41 -11.12 2.51
C ARG A 61 -7.57 -10.14 2.23
N HIS A 62 -7.34 -8.84 2.26
CA HIS A 62 -8.36 -7.85 1.94
C HIS A 62 -8.73 -7.89 0.46
N THR A 63 -7.75 -7.94 -0.44
CA THR A 63 -7.96 -8.04 -1.88
C THR A 63 -8.76 -9.29 -2.23
N LYS A 64 -8.40 -10.46 -1.68
CA LYS A 64 -9.15 -11.71 -1.88
C LYS A 64 -10.62 -11.57 -1.48
N LYS A 65 -10.89 -10.93 -0.33
CA LYS A 65 -12.27 -10.72 0.14
C LYS A 65 -13.05 -9.76 -0.76
N LEU A 66 -12.41 -8.71 -1.26
CA LEU A 66 -13.07 -7.74 -2.13
C LEU A 66 -13.34 -8.32 -3.53
N LEU A 67 -12.41 -9.10 -4.08
CA LEU A 67 -12.65 -9.84 -5.32
C LEU A 67 -13.78 -10.85 -5.17
N ALA A 68 -13.86 -11.56 -4.04
CA ALA A 68 -14.97 -12.47 -3.77
C ALA A 68 -16.33 -11.74 -3.72
N LEU A 69 -16.38 -10.49 -3.25
CA LEU A 69 -17.60 -9.66 -3.31
C LEU A 69 -17.98 -9.27 -4.74
N LEU A 70 -17.01 -9.24 -5.66
CA LEU A 70 -17.21 -9.03 -7.09
C LEU A 70 -17.45 -10.34 -7.85
N GLY A 71 -17.55 -11.48 -7.15
CA GLY A 71 -17.74 -12.80 -7.75
C GLY A 71 -16.47 -13.47 -8.26
N GLN A 72 -15.30 -12.83 -8.16
CA GLN A 72 -14.02 -13.41 -8.57
C GLN A 72 -13.34 -14.13 -7.40
N THR A 73 -13.13 -15.43 -7.56
CA THR A 73 -12.52 -16.31 -6.55
C THR A 73 -11.07 -16.65 -6.86
N ASP A 74 -10.65 -16.51 -8.12
CA ASP A 74 -9.28 -16.75 -8.56
C ASP A 74 -8.41 -15.49 -8.39
N TYR A 75 -7.89 -15.33 -7.18
CA TYR A 75 -6.97 -14.25 -6.85
C TYR A 75 -5.64 -14.34 -7.61
N ASP A 76 -5.14 -15.56 -7.83
CA ASP A 76 -3.81 -15.76 -8.40
C ASP A 76 -3.82 -15.38 -9.89
N GLN A 77 -4.91 -15.69 -10.61
CA GLN A 77 -5.14 -15.23 -11.97
C GLN A 77 -5.16 -13.69 -12.06
N VAL A 78 -5.94 -13.02 -11.20
CA VAL A 78 -6.03 -11.55 -11.19
C VAL A 78 -4.67 -10.91 -10.91
N MET A 79 -3.93 -11.43 -9.93
CA MET A 79 -2.60 -10.91 -9.63
C MET A 79 -1.59 -11.18 -10.74
N ALA A 80 -1.63 -12.34 -11.38
CA ALA A 80 -0.77 -12.64 -12.51
C ALA A 80 -1.02 -11.68 -13.67
N ALA A 81 -2.29 -11.39 -13.98
CA ALA A 81 -2.68 -10.41 -14.98
C ALA A 81 -2.20 -9.00 -14.61
N ALA A 82 -2.41 -8.58 -13.36
CA ALA A 82 -1.95 -7.29 -12.85
C ALA A 82 -0.42 -7.13 -12.94
N ILE A 83 0.34 -8.17 -12.58
CA ILE A 83 1.82 -8.14 -12.64
C ILE A 83 2.30 -8.06 -14.09
N LYS A 84 1.68 -8.82 -15.01
CA LYS A 84 2.01 -8.78 -16.45
C LYS A 84 1.71 -7.43 -17.09
N ALA A 85 0.77 -6.67 -16.54
CA ALA A 85 0.44 -5.34 -17.05
C ALA A 85 1.46 -4.26 -16.63
N ILE A 86 2.19 -4.43 -15.53
CA ILE A 86 3.12 -3.41 -15.00
C ILE A 86 4.10 -2.85 -16.04
N PRO A 87 4.79 -3.69 -16.85
CA PRO A 87 5.70 -3.17 -17.88
C PRO A 87 5.00 -2.29 -18.92
N GLN A 88 3.71 -2.54 -19.17
CA GLN A 88 2.88 -1.77 -20.10
C GLN A 88 2.36 -0.47 -19.45
N LEU A 89 2.17 -0.49 -18.13
CA LEU A 89 1.74 0.67 -17.36
C LEU A 89 2.85 1.72 -17.23
N ASP A 90 4.14 1.33 -17.23
CA ASP A 90 5.22 2.30 -17.07
C ASP A 90 5.30 3.35 -18.19
N SER A 91 4.83 2.99 -19.38
CA SER A 91 4.78 3.86 -20.56
C SER A 91 3.49 4.69 -20.67
N ALA A 92 2.49 4.44 -19.82
CA ALA A 92 1.15 5.02 -19.94
C ALA A 92 0.85 6.06 -18.85
N GLY A 93 0.19 7.16 -19.22
CA GLY A 93 -0.27 8.19 -18.28
C GLY A 93 -1.43 7.76 -17.38
N ASN A 94 -2.27 6.83 -17.85
CA ASN A 94 -3.52 6.41 -17.20
C ASN A 94 -3.41 5.04 -16.52
N ARG A 95 -2.35 4.82 -15.73
CA ARG A 95 -2.02 3.50 -15.15
C ARG A 95 -3.15 2.91 -14.30
N PHE A 96 -3.83 3.78 -13.54
CA PHE A 96 -4.94 3.37 -12.68
C PHE A 96 -6.12 2.82 -13.49
N GLN A 97 -6.54 3.57 -14.52
CA GLN A 97 -7.66 3.23 -15.38
C GLN A 97 -7.41 1.90 -16.12
N ILE A 98 -6.22 1.74 -16.72
CA ILE A 98 -5.85 0.52 -17.44
C ILE A 98 -5.89 -0.70 -16.52
N LEU A 99 -5.36 -0.55 -15.29
CA LEU A 99 -5.37 -1.64 -14.32
C LEU A 99 -6.79 -1.96 -13.83
N GLN A 100 -7.63 -0.94 -13.66
CA GLN A 100 -9.03 -1.11 -13.28
C GLN A 100 -9.80 -1.89 -14.34
N GLU A 101 -9.69 -1.50 -15.61
CA GLU A 101 -10.30 -2.19 -16.75
C GLU A 101 -9.81 -3.65 -16.86
N LEU A 102 -8.53 -3.88 -16.59
CA LEU A 102 -7.97 -5.23 -16.57
C LEU A 102 -8.56 -6.09 -15.46
N ILE A 103 -8.72 -5.53 -14.25
CA ILE A 103 -9.35 -6.25 -13.13
C ILE A 103 -10.82 -6.53 -13.45
N GLU A 104 -11.51 -5.55 -14.01
CA GLU A 104 -12.91 -5.69 -14.44
C GLU A 104 -13.09 -6.77 -15.50
N ALA A 105 -12.19 -6.85 -16.48
CA ALA A 105 -12.19 -7.90 -17.51
C ALA A 105 -11.95 -9.32 -16.95
N GLN A 106 -11.44 -9.45 -15.72
CA GLN A 106 -11.32 -10.73 -15.04
C GLN A 106 -12.56 -11.06 -14.19
N LEU A 107 -13.54 -10.17 -14.05
CA LEU A 107 -14.75 -10.46 -13.29
C LEU A 107 -15.69 -11.36 -14.12
N PRO A 108 -16.46 -12.26 -13.46
CA PRO A 108 -17.40 -13.13 -14.15
C PRO A 108 -18.58 -12.38 -14.81
N SER A 109 -18.81 -11.13 -14.43
CA SER A 109 -19.82 -10.24 -14.98
C SER A 109 -19.31 -8.80 -14.96
N GLU A 110 -19.80 -7.95 -15.88
CA GLU A 110 -19.51 -6.52 -15.86
C GLU A 110 -19.85 -5.91 -14.50
N SER A 111 -19.00 -5.00 -14.04
CA SER A 111 -19.20 -4.40 -12.74
C SER A 111 -20.40 -3.45 -12.80
N THR A 112 -21.37 -3.67 -11.91
CA THR A 112 -22.51 -2.76 -11.80
C THR A 112 -22.08 -1.44 -11.17
N SER A 113 -22.84 -0.37 -11.36
CA SER A 113 -22.55 0.94 -10.72
C SER A 113 -22.43 0.84 -9.19
N GLN A 114 -23.05 -0.15 -8.56
CA GLN A 114 -22.95 -0.43 -7.13
C GLN A 114 -21.63 -1.12 -6.73
N GLN A 115 -20.97 -1.80 -7.66
CA GLN A 115 -19.70 -2.50 -7.49
C GLN A 115 -18.49 -1.64 -7.87
N GLN A 116 -18.69 -0.54 -8.60
CA GLN A 116 -17.63 0.40 -8.98
C GLN A 116 -16.76 0.85 -7.79
N PRO A 117 -17.31 1.23 -6.62
CA PRO A 117 -16.47 1.61 -5.47
C PRO A 117 -15.65 0.45 -4.93
N VAL A 118 -16.13 -0.79 -5.06
CA VAL A 118 -15.40 -1.99 -4.63
C VAL A 118 -14.25 -2.26 -5.61
N LEU A 119 -14.51 -2.13 -6.91
CA LEU A 119 -13.52 -2.28 -7.97
C LEU A 119 -12.37 -1.27 -7.81
N GLU A 120 -12.67 0.02 -7.61
CA GLU A 120 -11.66 1.06 -7.36
C GLU A 120 -10.76 0.72 -6.17
N ARG A 121 -11.35 0.24 -5.07
CA ARG A 121 -10.60 -0.15 -3.86
C ARG A 121 -9.72 -1.36 -4.09
N VAL A 122 -10.18 -2.33 -4.87
CA VAL A 122 -9.38 -3.48 -5.30
C VAL A 122 -8.19 -3.01 -6.12
N THR A 123 -8.39 -2.12 -7.08
CA THR A 123 -7.32 -1.56 -7.92
C THR A 123 -6.24 -0.89 -7.07
N VAL A 124 -6.63 -0.03 -6.11
CA VAL A 124 -5.68 0.61 -5.19
C VAL A 124 -4.89 -0.43 -4.40
N LEU A 125 -5.56 -1.45 -3.84
CA LEU A 125 -4.90 -2.51 -3.08
C LEU A 125 -3.90 -3.30 -3.93
N ILE A 126 -4.26 -3.62 -5.17
CA ILE A 126 -3.39 -4.34 -6.11
C ILE A 126 -2.18 -3.49 -6.47
N MET A 127 -2.35 -2.19 -6.78
CA MET A 127 -1.22 -1.29 -7.04
C MET A 127 -0.25 -1.24 -5.87
N VAL A 128 -0.75 -1.13 -4.64
CA VAL A 128 0.12 -1.11 -3.45
C VAL A 128 0.78 -2.47 -3.23
N LEU A 129 0.06 -3.57 -3.41
CA LEU A 129 0.62 -4.93 -3.32
C LEU A 129 1.76 -5.13 -4.30
N VAL A 130 1.54 -4.75 -5.55
CA VAL A 130 2.55 -4.74 -6.60
C VAL A 130 3.75 -3.92 -6.17
N ALA A 131 3.57 -2.62 -5.86
CA ALA A 131 4.66 -1.75 -5.48
C ALA A 131 5.49 -2.34 -4.32
N LYS A 132 4.82 -2.89 -3.29
CA LYS A 132 5.50 -3.50 -2.14
C LYS A 132 6.24 -4.79 -2.49
N LYS A 133 5.69 -5.63 -3.37
CA LYS A 133 6.36 -6.85 -3.84
C LYS A 133 7.59 -6.52 -4.67
N PHE A 134 7.49 -5.55 -5.58
CA PHE A 134 8.62 -5.11 -6.42
C PHE A 134 9.72 -4.41 -5.60
N THR A 135 9.38 -3.50 -4.69
CA THR A 135 10.38 -2.86 -3.81
C THR A 135 11.10 -3.87 -2.93
N LYS A 136 10.42 -4.94 -2.49
CA LYS A 136 11.05 -5.98 -1.68
C LYS A 136 12.11 -6.75 -2.47
N ILE A 137 11.81 -7.10 -3.73
CA ILE A 137 12.75 -7.79 -4.63
C ILE A 137 13.98 -6.91 -4.89
N LEU A 138 13.77 -5.61 -5.16
CA LEU A 138 14.87 -4.67 -5.42
C LEU A 138 15.77 -4.47 -4.19
N LYS A 139 15.21 -4.46 -2.97
CA LYS A 139 15.98 -4.33 -1.72
C LYS A 139 16.75 -5.59 -1.30
N GLU A 140 16.40 -6.76 -1.84
CA GLU A 140 17.12 -8.01 -1.57
C GLU A 140 18.33 -8.21 -2.52
N GLN A 141 18.55 -7.30 -3.48
CA GLN A 141 19.66 -7.33 -4.44
C GLN A 141 20.80 -6.33 -4.13
N ASP A 142 20.66 -5.50 -3.10
CA ASP A 142 21.71 -4.62 -2.53
C ASP A 142 22.25 -5.19 -1.21
#